data_AF-A0A261GEH9-F1
#
_entry.id   AF-A0A261GEH9-F1
#
_cell.length_a   1.000
_cell.length_b   1.000
_cell.length_c   1.000
_cell.angle_alpha   90.00
_cell.angle_beta   90.00
_cell.angle_gamma   90.00
#
_symmetry.space_group_name_H-M   'P 1'
#
loop_
_entity.id
_entity.type
_entity.pdbx_description
1 polymer ?
#
loop_
_entity_poly.entity_id
_entity_poly.type
_entity_poly.pdbx_seq_one_letter_code
_entity_poly.pdbx_strand_id
1 'polypeptide(L)'
;DYGISWFNEDKWTVSKRVEQILTGVHYAEEPLSRTTHMITNVQVQTALPSVEAADEITTSCRFLTYLNRVEYETYFFVGKRYDRLKKVGGEWKVLHRRIILDQNVLQAKNLSTFF
;
A
#
# COMPACT_ATOMS: atom_id res chain seq x y z
N ASP A 1 -3.78 18.94 7.60
CA ASP A 1 -2.57 19.20 6.81
C ASP A 1 -1.62 18.05 6.99
N TYR A 2 -1.46 17.20 5.98
CA TYR A 2 -0.43 16.15 6.01
C TYR A 2 0.81 16.79 5.40
N GLY A 3 1.94 16.77 6.10
CA GLY A 3 3.20 17.33 5.58
C GLY A 3 3.70 16.61 4.32
N ILE A 4 4.97 16.79 3.99
CA ILE A 4 5.61 16.10 2.87
C ILE A 4 5.37 14.59 2.97
N SER A 5 4.84 14.00 1.91
CA SER A 5 4.53 12.57 1.82
C SER A 5 5.13 11.98 0.55
N TRP A 6 5.58 10.73 0.63
CA TRP A 6 6.11 10.00 -0.52
C TRP A 6 5.03 9.68 -1.56
N PHE A 7 3.81 9.43 -1.09
CA PHE A 7 2.63 9.24 -1.91
C PHE A 7 1.50 10.11 -1.39
N ASN A 8 0.98 10.98 -2.27
CA ASN A 8 -0.28 11.68 -2.08
C ASN A 8 -1.05 11.60 -3.40
N GLU A 9 -1.73 10.48 -3.59
CA GLU A 9 -2.24 10.05 -4.90
C GLU A 9 -3.75 9.90 -4.86
N ASP A 10 -4.40 10.38 -5.93
CA ASP A 10 -5.79 10.10 -6.21
C ASP A 10 -5.95 8.86 -7.11
N LYS A 11 -7.20 8.51 -7.42
CA LYS A 11 -7.50 7.33 -8.24
C LYS A 11 -6.88 7.42 -9.63
N TRP A 12 -6.81 8.61 -10.22
CA TRP A 12 -6.24 8.80 -11.55
C TRP A 12 -4.74 8.53 -11.54
N THR A 13 -4.01 9.10 -10.57
CA THR A 13 -2.56 8.95 -10.42
C THR A 13 -2.18 7.49 -10.17
N VAL A 14 -2.89 6.80 -9.27
CA VAL A 14 -2.66 5.37 -9.02
C VAL A 14 -2.90 4.54 -10.27
N SER A 15 -3.92 4.87 -11.06
CA SER A 15 -4.23 4.14 -12.30
C SER A 15 -3.11 4.30 -13.32
N LYS A 16 -2.50 5.48 -13.44
CA LYS A 16 -1.34 5.72 -14.32
C LYS A 16 -0.11 4.92 -13.92
N ARG A 17 0.14 4.73 -12.62
CA ARG A 17 1.22 3.87 -12.14
C ARG A 17 1.02 2.41 -12.54
N VAL A 18 -0.22 1.91 -12.42
CA VAL A 18 -0.57 0.56 -12.87
C VAL A 18 -0.37 0.43 -14.37
N GLU A 19 -0.90 1.36 -15.17
CA GLU A 19 -0.69 1.38 -16.62
C GLU A 19 0.80 1.37 -16.96
N GLN A 20 1.61 2.21 -16.30
CA GLN A 20 3.05 2.30 -16.53
C GLN A 20 3.75 0.96 -16.26
N ILE A 21 3.45 0.28 -15.14
CA ILE A 21 4.02 -1.04 -14.82
C ILE A 21 3.63 -2.06 -15.90
N LEU A 22 2.38 -2.04 -16.36
CA LEU A 22 1.88 -2.97 -17.38
C LEU A 22 2.46 -2.74 -18.78
N THR A 23 3.08 -1.58 -19.05
CA THR A 23 3.72 -1.33 -20.35
C THR A 23 4.96 -2.19 -20.62
N GLY A 24 5.61 -2.74 -19.57
CA GLY A 24 6.88 -3.45 -19.71
C GLY A 24 8.09 -2.57 -20.04
N VAL A 25 7.92 -1.24 -20.09
CA VAL A 25 9.03 -0.27 -20.28
C VAL A 25 9.30 0.56 -19.02
N HIS A 26 8.78 0.13 -17.87
CA HIS A 26 9.10 0.75 -16.61
C HIS A 26 10.47 0.28 -16.12
N TYR A 27 11.55 0.92 -16.56
CA TYR A 27 12.93 0.50 -16.27
C TYR A 27 13.25 0.32 -14.77
N ALA A 28 12.55 1.04 -13.88
CA ALA A 28 12.68 0.86 -12.43
C ALA A 28 12.13 -0.49 -11.92
N GLU A 29 11.27 -1.15 -12.69
CA GLU A 29 10.66 -2.46 -12.45
C GLU A 29 10.94 -3.43 -13.59
N GLU A 30 11.98 -3.21 -14.40
CA GLU A 30 12.43 -4.16 -15.42
C GLU A 30 13.86 -4.63 -15.11
N PRO A 31 14.07 -5.87 -14.62
CA PRO A 31 13.07 -6.91 -14.37
C PRO A 31 12.18 -6.60 -13.15
N LEU A 32 10.98 -7.20 -13.13
CA LEU A 32 10.00 -7.02 -12.06
C LEU A 32 10.58 -7.39 -10.69
N SER A 33 10.32 -6.53 -9.71
CA SER A 33 10.72 -6.78 -8.33
C SER A 33 10.03 -8.03 -7.78
N ARG A 34 10.80 -8.88 -7.10
CA ARG A 34 10.27 -9.99 -6.31
C ARG A 34 9.79 -9.41 -4.98
N THR A 35 8.49 -9.40 -4.75
CA THR A 35 7.90 -8.82 -3.54
C THR A 35 7.18 -9.86 -2.68
N THR A 36 7.27 -9.68 -1.36
CA THR A 36 6.46 -10.42 -0.38
C THR A 36 5.82 -9.42 0.56
N HIS A 37 4.49 -9.42 0.63
CA HIS A 37 3.71 -8.58 1.53
C HIS A 37 3.22 -9.41 2.71
N MET A 38 3.83 -9.23 3.87
CA MET A 38 3.36 -9.82 5.12
C MET A 38 2.52 -8.80 5.88
N ILE A 39 1.26 -9.17 6.17
CA ILE A 39 0.31 -8.34 6.91
C ILE A 39 0.01 -9.04 8.24
N THR A 40 0.11 -8.30 9.34
CA THR A 40 -0.13 -8.82 10.69
C THR A 40 -0.74 -7.75 11.59
N ASN A 41 -1.12 -8.11 12.81
CA ASN A 41 -1.76 -7.22 13.78
C ASN A 41 -2.98 -6.49 13.20
N VAL A 42 -3.76 -7.19 12.38
CA VAL A 42 -4.95 -6.60 11.76
C VAL A 42 -5.99 -6.32 12.83
N GLN A 43 -6.47 -5.08 12.88
CA GLN A 43 -7.52 -4.64 13.77
C GLN A 43 -8.58 -3.92 12.95
N VAL A 44 -9.85 -4.30 13.13
CA VAL A 44 -10.99 -3.50 12.70
C VAL A 44 -11.27 -2.48 13.80
N GLN A 45 -11.12 -1.20 13.50
CA GLN A 45 -11.25 -0.11 14.46
C GLN A 45 -12.70 0.40 14.55
N THR A 46 -13.39 0.46 13.40
CA THR A 46 -14.81 0.81 13.34
C THR A 46 -15.52 -0.04 12.28
N ALA A 47 -16.81 -0.27 12.48
CA ALA A 47 -17.70 -0.90 11.51
C ALA A 47 -19.05 -0.17 11.50
N LEU A 48 -19.48 0.26 10.33
CA LEU A 48 -20.68 1.06 10.13
C LEU A 48 -21.63 0.36 9.14
N PRO A 49 -22.96 0.39 9.38
CA PRO A 49 -23.63 1.00 10.53
C PRO A 49 -23.52 0.16 11.83
N SER A 50 -23.27 -1.14 11.73
CA SER A 50 -23.01 -2.04 12.85
C SER A 50 -21.97 -3.10 12.46
N VAL A 51 -21.55 -3.93 13.40
CA VAL A 51 -20.61 -5.04 13.14
C VAL A 51 -21.22 -6.08 12.20
N GLU A 52 -22.50 -6.40 12.38
CA GLU A 52 -23.23 -7.43 11.62
C GLU A 52 -23.60 -6.96 10.21
N ALA A 53 -23.89 -5.67 10.05
CA ALA A 53 -24.34 -5.07 8.80
C ALA A 53 -23.25 -4.19 8.13
N ALA A 54 -21.98 -4.40 8.48
CA ALA A 54 -20.90 -3.50 8.09
C ALA A 54 -20.80 -3.32 6.56
N ASP A 55 -20.89 -2.06 6.13
CA ASP A 55 -20.76 -1.60 4.75
C ASP A 55 -19.56 -0.65 4.59
N GLU A 56 -19.09 -0.05 5.69
CA GLU A 56 -17.83 0.68 5.78
C GLU A 56 -17.07 0.26 7.04
N ILE A 57 -15.76 0.02 6.92
CA ILE A 57 -14.89 -0.25 8.06
C ILE A 57 -13.64 0.61 8.02
N THR A 58 -13.10 0.91 9.20
CA THR A 58 -11.71 1.39 9.31
C THR A 58 -10.86 0.31 9.93
N THR A 59 -9.64 0.14 9.44
CA THR A 59 -8.72 -0.89 9.91
C THR A 59 -7.35 -0.32 10.16
N SER A 60 -6.61 -0.92 11.10
CA SER A 60 -5.19 -0.73 11.25
C SER A 60 -4.46 -2.08 11.12
N CYS A 61 -3.24 -2.08 10.59
CA CYS A 61 -2.39 -3.26 10.60
C CYS A 61 -0.92 -2.88 10.62
N ARG A 62 -0.08 -3.88 10.89
CA ARG A 62 1.36 -3.83 10.64
C ARG A 62 1.65 -4.53 9.33
N PHE A 63 2.65 -4.04 8.62
CA PHE A 63 3.13 -4.70 7.41
C PHE A 63 4.65 -4.80 7.40
N LEU A 64 5.12 -5.84 6.71
CA LEU A 64 6.48 -5.97 6.21
C LEU A 64 6.39 -6.27 4.72
N THR A 65 6.90 -5.36 3.90
CA THR A 65 7.10 -5.59 2.46
C THR A 65 8.58 -5.88 2.24
N TYR A 66 8.87 -7.12 1.87
CA TYR A 66 10.17 -7.50 1.35
C TYR A 66 10.18 -7.22 -0.15
N LEU A 67 11.26 -6.62 -0.63
CA LEU A 67 11.50 -6.39 -2.04
C LEU A 67 12.91 -6.85 -2.37
N ASN A 68 13.06 -7.66 -3.41
CA ASN A 68 14.35 -8.06 -3.96
C ASN A 68 14.37 -7.87 -5.47
N ARG A 69 15.45 -7.28 -5.98
CA ARG A 69 15.57 -6.87 -7.37
C ARG A 69 16.96 -7.15 -7.94
N VAL A 70 16.98 -7.40 -9.26
CA VAL A 70 18.19 -7.71 -10.03
C VAL A 70 18.94 -8.86 -9.35
N GLU A 71 20.22 -8.69 -9.03
CA GLU A 71 21.07 -9.73 -8.44
C GLU A 71 21.03 -9.72 -6.90
N TYR A 72 21.14 -8.57 -6.25
CA TYR A 72 21.34 -8.49 -4.79
C TYR A 72 20.58 -7.36 -4.09
N GLU A 73 19.92 -6.46 -4.82
CA GLU A 73 19.24 -5.32 -4.20
C GLU A 73 18.08 -5.82 -3.36
N THR A 74 18.08 -5.46 -2.07
CA THR A 74 17.08 -5.93 -1.11
C THR A 74 16.63 -4.78 -0.23
N TYR A 75 15.32 -4.63 -0.09
CA TYR A 75 14.70 -3.64 0.77
C TYR A 75 13.66 -4.29 1.68
N PHE A 76 13.61 -3.80 2.92
CA PHE A 76 12.57 -4.13 3.88
C PHE A 76 11.84 -2.84 4.23
N PHE A 77 10.55 -2.81 3.94
CA PHE A 77 9.67 -1.73 4.35
C PHE A 77 8.80 -2.25 5.47
N VAL A 78 8.98 -1.70 6.67
CA VAL A 78 8.21 -2.06 7.86
C VAL A 78 7.40 -0.84 8.27
N GLY A 79 6.12 -1.04 8.56
CA GLY A 79 5.26 0.10 8.84
C GLY A 79 3.86 -0.26 9.31
N LYS A 80 3.02 0.77 9.34
CA LYS A 80 1.61 0.71 9.73
C LYS A 80 0.77 1.14 8.55
N ARG A 81 -0.38 0.49 8.36
CA ARG A 81 -1.40 0.94 7.43
C ARG A 81 -2.69 1.23 8.17
N TYR A 82 -3.33 2.32 7.80
CA TYR A 82 -4.66 2.71 8.25
C TYR A 82 -5.53 2.81 7.00
N ASP A 83 -6.46 1.89 6.86
CA ASP A 83 -7.32 1.80 5.69
C ASP A 83 -8.76 2.13 6.07
N ARG A 84 -9.46 2.81 5.15
CA ARG A 84 -10.92 2.92 5.16
C ARG A 84 -11.43 2.13 3.97
N LEU A 85 -12.26 1.13 4.24
CA LEU A 85 -12.78 0.21 3.25
C LEU A 85 -14.28 0.37 3.14
N LYS A 86 -14.80 0.33 1.91
CA LYS A 86 -16.23 0.45 1.60
C LYS A 86 -16.64 -0.75 0.74
N LYS A 87 -17.76 -1.40 1.07
CA LYS A 87 -18.34 -2.41 0.17
C LYS A 87 -18.95 -1.73 -1.05
N VAL A 88 -18.65 -2.25 -2.23
CA VAL A 88 -19.23 -1.82 -3.50
C VAL A 88 -19.56 -3.08 -4.29
N GLY A 89 -20.85 -3.36 -4.50
CA GLY A 89 -21.27 -4.60 -5.16
C GLY A 89 -20.92 -5.88 -4.36
N GLY A 90 -20.89 -5.80 -3.03
CA GLY A 90 -20.54 -6.92 -2.14
C GLY A 90 -19.04 -7.08 -1.87
N GLU A 91 -18.17 -6.37 -2.58
CA GLU A 91 -16.71 -6.46 -2.42
C GLU A 91 -16.14 -5.27 -1.66
N TRP A 92 -15.18 -5.53 -0.76
CA TRP A 92 -14.43 -4.48 -0.08
C TRP A 92 -13.48 -3.77 -1.05
N LYS A 93 -13.62 -2.44 -1.14
CA LYS A 93 -12.71 -1.58 -1.88
C LYS A 93 -12.02 -0.61 -0.94
N VAL A 94 -10.76 -0.29 -1.24
CA VAL A 94 -9.99 0.71 -0.52
C VAL A 94 -10.52 2.08 -0.90
N LEU A 95 -11.20 2.74 0.04
CA LEU A 95 -11.67 4.12 -0.11
C LEU A 95 -10.56 5.11 0.23
N HIS A 96 -9.71 4.77 1.20
CA HIS A 96 -8.54 5.55 1.58
C HIS A 96 -7.49 4.65 2.24
N ARG A 97 -6.21 4.90 1.99
CA ARG A 97 -5.09 4.23 2.65
C ARG A 97 -4.06 5.25 3.08
N ARG A 98 -3.69 5.21 4.37
CA ARG A 98 -2.56 5.97 4.92
C ARG A 98 -1.50 4.99 5.37
N ILE A 99 -0.30 5.13 4.82
CA ILE A 99 0.86 4.31 5.13
C ILE A 99 1.84 5.13 5.96
N ILE A 100 2.32 4.56 7.06
CA ILE A 100 3.40 5.12 7.88
C ILE A 100 4.55 4.14 7.83
N LEU A 101 5.65 4.51 7.18
CA LEU A 101 6.89 3.76 7.22
C LEU A 101 7.60 4.04 8.54
N ASP A 102 8.12 3.00 9.21
CA ASP A 102 8.93 3.16 10.42
C ASP A 102 10.39 3.48 10.03
N GLN A 103 10.57 4.49 9.16
CA GLN A 103 11.86 4.98 8.67
C GLN A 103 11.82 6.51 8.60
N ASN A 104 12.78 7.18 9.24
CA ASN A 104 12.92 8.63 9.13
C ASN A 104 13.57 9.04 7.80
N VAL A 105 14.63 8.32 7.41
CA VAL A 105 15.31 8.48 6.11
C VAL A 105 15.05 7.23 5.29
N LEU A 106 14.47 7.41 4.09
CA LEU A 106 14.21 6.32 3.17
C LEU A 106 15.52 5.75 2.63
N GLN A 107 15.79 4.48 2.89
CA GLN A 107 17.03 3.79 2.45
C GLN A 107 16.90 3.15 1.07
N ALA A 108 15.67 2.97 0.58
CA ALA A 108 15.43 2.47 -0.76
C ALA A 108 15.71 3.56 -1.80
N LYS A 109 16.27 3.15 -2.95
CA LYS A 109 16.55 4.07 -4.07
C LYS A 109 15.27 4.66 -4.68
N ASN A 110 14.15 3.94 -4.56
CA ASN A 110 12.85 4.34 -5.06
C ASN A 110 11.73 3.62 -4.27
N LEU A 111 10.48 3.98 -4.56
CA LEU A 111 9.27 3.32 -4.07
C LEU A 111 8.41 2.87 -5.26
N SER A 112 8.93 1.96 -6.07
CA SER A 112 8.21 1.42 -7.23
C SER A 112 7.09 0.44 -6.85
N THR A 113 7.12 -0.14 -5.65
CA THR A 113 6.11 -1.07 -5.14
C THR A 113 4.89 -0.36 -4.51
N PHE A 114 3.79 -1.10 -4.35
CA PHE A 114 2.59 -0.66 -3.62
C PHE A 114 2.60 -1.21 -2.20
N PHE A 115 1.98 -0.50 -1.26
CA PHE A 115 1.98 -0.88 0.16
C PHE A 115 0.59 -1.23 0.68
#